data_AF-A0AAP8T4R3-F1
#
_entry.id   AF-A0AAP8T4R3-F1
#
_cell.length_a   1.000
_cell.length_b   1.000
_cell.length_c   1.000
_cell.angle_alpha   90.00
_cell.angle_beta   90.00
_cell.angle_gamma   90.00
#
_symmetry.space_group_name_H-M   'P 1'
#
loop_
_entity.id
_entity.type
_entity.pdbx_description
1 polymer ?
#
loop_
_entity_poly.entity_id
_entity_poly.type
_entity_poly.pdbx_seq_one_letter_code
_entity_poly.pdbx_strand_id
1 'polypeptide(L)'
;MLFLAMGQSANYRAMGPWSRCVLNELMMQYRGNNNGDLSATRTMAKEWGIASDNTLRKALAELEAGGWIIQTRSSIFSRHGARCALYALSWFAIDECPGKDLEIGPTRAPPRTIRSLATSNSSSAENAHIPAQKMRT
;
A
#
# COMPACT_ATOMS: atom_id res chain seq x y z
N MET A 1 -14.54 10.03 12.82
CA MET A 1 -14.22 11.14 11.91
C MET A 1 -13.02 10.90 11.00
N LEU A 2 -12.05 10.07 11.41
CA LEU A 2 -10.80 9.81 10.67
C LEU A 2 -10.99 9.28 9.24
N PHE A 3 -11.89 8.30 9.08
CA PHE A 3 -12.21 7.70 7.79
C PHE A 3 -12.88 8.66 6.80
N LEU A 4 -13.70 9.59 7.29
CA LEU A 4 -14.35 10.59 6.45
C LEU A 4 -13.34 11.56 5.84
N ALA A 5 -12.34 11.99 6.62
CA ALA A 5 -11.29 12.89 6.13
C ALA A 5 -10.43 12.24 5.03
N MET A 6 -10.12 10.95 5.17
CA MET A 6 -9.39 10.21 4.12
C MET A 6 -10.24 10.03 2.86
N GLY A 7 -11.48 9.55 2.99
CA GLY A 7 -12.36 9.28 1.83
C GLY A 7 -12.73 10.53 1.01
N GLN A 8 -12.67 11.71 1.64
CA GLN A 8 -12.93 12.98 0.96
C GLN A 8 -11.68 13.63 0.34
N SER A 9 -10.49 13.10 0.64
CA SER A 9 -9.23 13.68 0.15
C SER A 9 -9.05 13.53 -1.36
N ALA A 10 -8.30 14.46 -1.95
CA ALA A 10 -8.00 14.45 -3.38
C ALA A 10 -7.22 13.19 -3.78
N ASN A 11 -6.22 12.79 -2.98
CA ASN A 11 -5.44 11.58 -3.25
C ASN A 11 -6.28 10.31 -3.23
N TYR A 12 -7.20 10.17 -2.26
CA TYR A 12 -8.07 9.01 -2.20
C TYR A 12 -9.00 8.94 -3.43
N ARG A 13 -9.53 10.10 -3.85
CA ARG A 13 -10.40 10.21 -5.03
C ARG A 13 -9.65 10.00 -6.34
N ALA A 14 -8.37 10.33 -6.40
CA ALA A 14 -7.51 10.14 -7.57
C ALA A 14 -7.15 8.67 -7.82
N MET A 15 -7.18 7.83 -6.78
CA MET A 15 -6.86 6.40 -6.92
C MET A 15 -7.77 5.68 -7.92
N GLY A 16 -7.26 4.61 -8.53
CA GLY A 16 -8.08 3.65 -9.27
C GLY A 16 -9.22 3.06 -8.40
N PRO A 17 -10.37 2.70 -8.99
CA PRO A 17 -11.50 2.12 -8.25
C PRO A 17 -11.13 0.83 -7.53
N TRP A 18 -10.28 0.00 -8.15
CA TRP A 18 -9.81 -1.24 -7.55
C TRP A 18 -8.83 -1.02 -6.41
N SER A 19 -8.02 0.03 -6.45
CA SER A 19 -7.12 0.41 -5.36
C SER A 19 -7.90 0.86 -4.14
N ARG A 20 -8.98 1.64 -4.33
CA ARG A 20 -9.92 1.95 -3.24
C ARG A 20 -10.60 0.70 -2.68
N CYS A 21 -11.02 -0.23 -3.54
CA CYS A 21 -11.60 -1.50 -3.12
C CYS A 21 -10.61 -2.32 -2.26
N VAL A 22 -9.40 -2.56 -2.76
CA VAL A 22 -8.35 -3.30 -2.03
C VAL A 22 -8.00 -2.62 -0.71
N LEU A 23 -7.89 -1.28 -0.69
CA LEU A 23 -7.64 -0.54 0.55
C LEU A 23 -8.75 -0.77 1.57
N ASN A 24 -10.01 -0.69 1.15
CA ASN A 24 -11.15 -0.94 2.02
C ASN A 24 -11.13 -2.38 2.57
N GLU A 25 -10.83 -3.37 1.74
CA GLU A 25 -10.77 -4.78 2.16
C GLU A 25 -9.61 -5.05 3.14
N LEU A 26 -8.47 -4.38 2.97
CA LEU A 26 -7.39 -4.41 3.96
C LEU A 26 -7.81 -3.72 5.27
N MET A 27 -8.57 -2.62 5.20
CA MET A 27 -9.11 -1.96 6.38
C MET A 27 -10.09 -2.85 7.15
N MET A 28 -10.92 -3.64 6.45
CA MET A 28 -11.86 -4.56 7.09
C MET A 28 -11.18 -5.75 7.78
N GLN A 29 -9.93 -6.07 7.41
CA GLN A 29 -9.13 -7.10 8.09
C GLN A 29 -8.51 -6.62 9.41
N TYR A 30 -8.42 -5.31 9.62
CA TYR A 30 -7.77 -4.75 10.81
C TYR A 30 -8.65 -4.88 12.06
N ARG A 31 -8.06 -5.40 13.15
CA ARG A 31 -8.74 -5.73 14.42
C ARG A 31 -8.18 -4.97 15.62
N GLY A 32 -7.27 -4.02 15.40
CA GLY A 32 -6.66 -3.19 16.45
C GLY A 32 -5.29 -3.66 16.94
N ASN A 33 -4.84 -4.85 16.57
CA ASN A 33 -3.59 -5.46 17.03
C ASN A 33 -2.93 -6.40 15.99
N ASN A 34 -3.24 -6.20 14.71
CA ASN A 34 -2.74 -7.02 13.60
C ASN A 34 -2.28 -6.17 12.39
N ASN A 35 -2.00 -4.88 12.58
CA ASN A 35 -1.53 -4.02 11.51
C ASN A 35 -0.11 -4.40 11.10
N GLY A 36 0.03 -5.10 9.98
CA GLY A 36 1.25 -5.80 9.58
C GLY A 36 0.99 -7.25 9.21
N ASP A 37 -0.18 -7.80 9.56
CA ASP A 37 -0.71 -9.10 9.15
C ASP A 37 -2.02 -8.95 8.33
N LEU A 38 -2.05 -7.96 7.45
CA LEU A 38 -3.14 -7.80 6.47
C LEU A 38 -2.71 -8.43 5.15
N SER A 39 -3.62 -9.07 4.42
CA SER A 39 -3.26 -9.78 3.19
C SER A 39 -4.23 -9.51 2.05
N ALA A 40 -3.71 -9.59 0.84
CA ALA A 40 -4.49 -9.45 -0.40
C ALA A 40 -4.05 -10.54 -1.38
N THR A 41 -4.57 -11.75 -1.16
CA THR A 41 -4.26 -12.89 -2.02
C THR A 41 -5.13 -12.89 -3.28
N ARG A 42 -4.75 -13.66 -4.30
CA ARG A 42 -5.56 -13.82 -5.52
C ARG A 42 -6.94 -14.42 -5.23
N THR A 43 -7.03 -15.31 -4.23
CA THR A 43 -8.31 -15.90 -3.81
C THR A 43 -9.21 -14.85 -3.19
N MET A 44 -8.68 -14.06 -2.24
CA MET A 44 -9.43 -12.97 -1.61
C MET A 44 -9.85 -11.92 -2.63
N ALA A 45 -8.98 -11.55 -3.56
CA ALA A 45 -9.30 -10.60 -4.61
C ALA A 45 -10.48 -11.05 -5.47
N LYS A 46 -10.61 -12.35 -5.77
CA LYS A 46 -11.78 -12.88 -6.49
C LYS A 46 -13.06 -12.75 -5.66
N GLU A 47 -13.00 -12.99 -4.35
CA GLU A 47 -14.13 -12.79 -3.43
C GLU A 47 -14.56 -11.31 -3.37
N TRP A 48 -13.61 -10.38 -3.54
CA TRP A 48 -13.85 -8.94 -3.64
C TRP A 48 -14.33 -8.47 -5.02
N GLY A 49 -14.54 -9.40 -5.97
CA GLY A 49 -14.96 -9.09 -7.34
C GLY A 49 -13.82 -8.68 -8.29
N ILE A 50 -12.56 -8.82 -7.89
CA ILE A 50 -11.39 -8.56 -8.74
C ILE A 50 -10.98 -9.86 -9.45
N ALA A 51 -11.46 -10.04 -10.68
CA ALA A 51 -11.21 -11.26 -11.45
C ALA A 51 -9.75 -11.41 -11.92
N SER A 52 -9.03 -10.30 -12.12
CA SER A 52 -7.70 -10.28 -12.73
C SER A 52 -6.58 -10.08 -11.70
N ASP A 53 -5.64 -11.03 -11.67
CA ASP A 53 -4.41 -10.93 -10.88
C ASP A 53 -3.60 -9.66 -11.21
N ASN A 54 -3.61 -9.25 -12.49
CA ASN A 54 -2.93 -8.03 -12.92
C ASN A 54 -3.59 -6.77 -12.33
N THR A 55 -4.92 -6.76 -12.21
CA THR A 55 -5.66 -5.67 -11.58
C THR A 55 -5.31 -5.56 -10.10
N LEU A 56 -5.28 -6.68 -9.37
CA LEU A 56 -4.85 -6.71 -7.97
C LEU A 56 -3.42 -6.17 -7.82
N ARG A 57 -2.48 -6.64 -8.65
CA ARG A 57 -1.08 -6.19 -8.62
C ARG A 57 -0.95 -4.69 -8.85
N LYS A 58 -1.65 -4.14 -9.85
CA LYS A 58 -1.67 -2.70 -10.11
C LYS A 58 -2.26 -1.92 -8.95
N ALA A 59 -3.33 -2.43 -8.34
CA ALA A 59 -3.97 -1.81 -7.20
C ALA A 59 -3.03 -1.74 -5.98
N LEU A 60 -2.38 -2.85 -5.64
CA LEU A 60 -1.38 -2.88 -4.55
C LEU A 60 -0.21 -1.94 -4.83
N ALA A 61 0.33 -1.96 -6.06
CA ALA A 61 1.41 -1.05 -6.45
C ALA A 61 1.02 0.43 -6.36
N GLU A 62 -0.20 0.80 -6.75
CA GLU A 62 -0.72 2.16 -6.61
C GLU A 62 -0.86 2.56 -5.13
N LEU A 63 -1.34 1.65 -4.28
CA LEU A 63 -1.48 1.90 -2.84
C LEU A 63 -0.13 2.06 -2.14
N GLU A 64 0.87 1.24 -2.49
CA GLU A 64 2.23 1.35 -1.97
C GLU A 64 2.90 2.64 -2.45
N ALA A 65 2.79 2.97 -3.74
CA ALA A 65 3.34 4.21 -4.31
C ALA A 65 2.68 5.47 -3.70
N GLY A 66 1.37 5.41 -3.45
CA GLY A 66 0.63 6.47 -2.75
C GLY A 66 0.88 6.49 -1.23
N GLY A 67 1.62 5.52 -0.70
CA GLY A 67 1.93 5.40 0.71
C GLY A 67 0.75 5.01 1.59
N TRP A 68 -0.36 4.54 1.05
CA TRP A 68 -1.54 4.10 1.80
C TRP A 68 -1.29 2.81 2.57
N ILE A 69 -0.52 1.91 1.97
CA ILE A 69 -0.10 0.65 2.58
C ILE A 69 1.41 0.50 2.56
N ILE A 70 1.92 -0.35 3.43
CA ILE A 70 3.32 -0.75 3.49
C ILE A 70 3.36 -2.27 3.41
N GLN A 71 4.12 -2.84 2.48
CA GLN A 71 4.39 -4.27 2.47
C GLN A 71 5.31 -4.62 3.65
N THR A 72 4.76 -5.30 4.66
CA THR A 72 5.49 -5.71 5.86
C THR A 72 6.20 -7.05 5.70
N ARG A 73 5.82 -7.84 4.69
CA ARG A 73 6.47 -9.10 4.32
C ARG A 73 6.32 -9.37 2.84
N SER A 74 7.40 -9.83 2.21
CA SER A 74 7.41 -10.28 0.82
C SER A 74 6.77 -11.66 0.67
N SER A 75 6.05 -11.86 -0.45
CA SER A 75 5.56 -13.20 -0.81
C SER A 75 6.71 -14.09 -1.26
N ILE A 76 6.68 -15.36 -0.89
CA ILE A 76 7.60 -16.39 -1.41
C ILE A 76 6.76 -17.44 -2.12
N PHE A 77 7.21 -17.86 -3.29
CA PHE A 77 6.68 -19.04 -3.97
C PHE A 77 7.85 -19.91 -4.41
N SER A 78 8.09 -21.00 -3.69
CA SER A 78 9.23 -21.88 -3.91
C SER A 78 8.84 -23.35 -3.72
N ARG A 79 9.72 -24.27 -4.13
CA ARG A 79 9.54 -25.71 -3.88
C ARG A 79 9.44 -26.08 -2.40
N HIS A 80 9.95 -25.23 -1.51
CA HIS A 80 10.04 -25.46 -0.07
C HIS A 80 8.88 -24.82 0.70
N GLY A 81 7.95 -24.18 -0.01
CA GLY A 81 6.79 -23.54 0.59
C GLY A 81 6.37 -22.27 -0.13
N ALA A 82 5.17 -21.84 0.19
CA ALA A 82 4.59 -20.59 -0.26
C ALA A 82 4.09 -19.78 0.92
N ARG A 83 4.31 -18.47 0.88
CA ARG A 83 3.69 -17.51 1.81
C ARG A 83 3.24 -16.27 1.05
N CYS A 84 2.11 -15.72 1.43
CA CYS A 84 1.61 -14.47 0.86
C CYS A 84 2.40 -13.26 1.37
N ALA A 85 2.33 -12.18 0.60
CA ALA A 85 2.73 -10.87 1.08
C ALA A 85 1.80 -10.43 2.22
N LEU A 86 2.36 -9.67 3.17
CA LEU A 86 1.60 -9.01 4.23
C LEU A 86 1.76 -7.50 4.11
N TYR A 87 0.77 -6.79 4.63
CA TYR A 87 0.63 -5.36 4.52
C TYR A 87 0.22 -4.74 5.86
N ALA A 88 0.55 -3.47 6.03
CA ALA A 88 0.08 -2.58 7.07
C ALA A 88 -0.58 -1.34 6.46
N LEU A 89 -1.62 -0.82 7.12
CA LEU A 89 -2.15 0.52 6.86
C LEU A 89 -1.15 1.53 7.43
N SER A 90 -0.64 2.42 6.58
CA SER A 90 0.50 3.29 6.94
C SER A 90 0.18 4.37 7.97
N TRP A 91 -1.12 4.63 8.22
CA TRP A 91 -1.59 5.60 9.20
C TRP A 91 -1.87 5.00 10.59
N PHE A 92 -1.60 3.70 10.77
CA PHE A 92 -1.51 3.06 12.07
C PHE A 92 -0.06 2.65 12.36
N ALA A 93 0.28 2.53 13.64
CA ALA A 93 1.52 1.88 14.03
C ALA A 93 1.53 0.42 13.53
N ILE A 94 2.70 -0.11 13.16
CA ILE A 94 2.83 -1.53 12.82
C ILE A 94 2.85 -2.30 14.14
N ASP A 95 1.94 -3.25 14.27
CA ASP A 95 1.80 -4.10 15.45
C ASP A 95 2.86 -5.19 15.46
N GLU A 96 3.17 -5.68 16.67
CA GLU A 96 3.90 -6.93 16.79
C GLU A 96 2.99 -8.07 16.33
N CYS A 97 3.41 -8.80 15.29
CA CYS A 97 2.66 -9.91 14.72
C CYS A 97 3.46 -11.23 14.90
N PRO A 98 3.37 -11.89 16.06
CA PRO A 98 4.15 -13.10 16.36
C PRO A 98 3.94 -14.21 15.33
N GLY A 99 5.03 -14.88 14.92
CA GLY A 99 4.99 -15.98 13.96
C GLY A 99 4.69 -15.57 12.50
N LYS A 100 4.68 -14.27 12.19
CA LYS A 100 4.45 -13.78 10.82
C LYS A 100 5.72 -13.47 10.05
N ASP A 101 6.89 -13.44 10.71
CA ASP A 101 8.19 -13.15 10.09
C ASP A 101 8.16 -11.86 9.27
N LEU A 102 7.72 -10.76 9.91
CA LEU A 102 7.71 -9.45 9.27
C LEU A 102 9.13 -9.01 8.92
N GLU A 103 9.30 -8.50 7.71
CA GLU A 103 10.54 -7.86 7.23
C GLU A 103 10.64 -6.42 7.75
N ILE A 104 9.49 -5.79 8.02
CA ILE A 104 9.38 -4.49 8.69
C ILE A 104 8.80 -4.72 10.09
N GLY A 105 9.62 -4.46 11.11
CA GLY A 105 9.24 -4.67 12.51
C GLY A 105 8.19 -3.69 13.05
N PRO A 106 7.69 -3.93 14.27
CA PRO A 106 6.68 -3.09 14.90
C PRO A 106 7.17 -1.66 15.10
N THR A 107 6.26 -0.70 15.01
CA THR A 107 6.58 0.73 15.17
C THR A 107 5.84 1.32 16.37
N ARG A 108 6.43 2.33 17.01
CA ARG A 108 5.79 3.05 18.12
C ARG A 108 4.78 4.11 17.66
N ALA A 109 4.88 4.53 16.40
CA ALA A 109 4.06 5.56 15.80
C ALA A 109 3.70 5.18 14.35
N PRO A 110 2.60 5.74 13.81
CA PRO A 110 2.26 5.57 12.41
C PRO A 110 3.38 6.04 11.46
N PRO A 111 3.77 5.22 10.47
CA PRO A 111 4.73 5.62 9.44
C PRO A 111 4.29 6.85 8.62
N ARG A 112 2.99 7.07 8.46
CA ARG A 112 2.41 8.21 7.75
C ARG A 112 1.33 8.89 8.57
N THR A 113 1.22 10.21 8.39
CA THR A 113 0.08 10.96 8.93
C THR A 113 -1.03 11.02 7.89
N ILE A 114 -2.28 11.10 8.34
CA ILE A 114 -3.41 11.24 7.41
C ILE A 114 -3.35 12.52 6.59
N ARG A 115 -2.83 13.60 7.17
CA ARG A 115 -2.57 14.83 6.42
C ARG A 115 -1.63 14.56 5.25
N SER A 116 -0.55 13.80 5.46
CA SER A 116 0.38 13.46 4.37
C SER A 116 -0.25 12.57 3.30
N LEU A 117 -1.19 11.70 3.65
CA LEU A 117 -1.91 10.85 2.70
C LEU A 117 -2.99 11.62 1.92
N ALA A 118 -3.60 12.64 2.55
CA ALA A 118 -4.69 13.39 1.95
C ALA A 118 -4.23 14.42 0.91
N THR A 119 -3.00 14.95 1.04
CA THR A 119 -2.48 16.02 0.18
C THR A 119 -1.71 15.45 -1.00
N SER A 120 -2.05 15.88 -2.22
CA SER A 120 -1.28 15.52 -3.42
C SER A 120 0.10 16.17 -3.35
N ASN A 121 1.15 15.37 -3.15
CA ASN A 121 2.51 15.85 -3.32
C ASN A 121 2.75 16.07 -4.81
N SER A 122 2.65 17.32 -5.26
CA SER A 122 3.13 17.78 -6.57
C SER A 122 4.67 17.80 -6.67
N SER A 123 5.39 17.21 -5.70
CA SER A 123 6.82 17.44 -5.46
C SER A 123 7.77 16.37 -6.03
N SER A 124 7.32 15.50 -6.94
CA SER A 124 8.18 14.44 -7.51
C SER A 124 8.39 14.55 -9.04
N ALA A 125 8.01 15.66 -9.68
CA ALA A 125 8.10 15.81 -11.14
C ALA A 125 9.16 16.83 -11.62
N GLU A 126 9.95 17.44 -10.75
CA GLU A 126 10.97 18.42 -11.13
C GLU A 126 12.37 17.90 -10.82
N ASN A 127 12.88 16.99 -11.67
CA ASN A 127 14.32 16.85 -11.95
C ASN A 127 14.54 15.81 -13.07
N ALA A 128 14.14 16.17 -14.29
CA ALA A 128 14.61 15.49 -15.51
C ALA A 128 14.61 16.47 -16.69
N HIS A 129 15.36 17.57 -16.57
CA HIS A 129 15.71 18.38 -17.75
C HIS A 129 17.11 18.98 -17.59
N ILE A 130 18.13 18.19 -17.89
CA ILE A 130 19.45 18.71 -18.24
C ILE A 130 19.45 18.84 -19.77
N PRO A 131 19.55 20.03 -20.36
CA PRO A 131 19.66 20.15 -21.80
C PRO A 131 21.05 19.66 -22.25
N ALA A 132 21.06 18.71 -23.18
CA ALA A 132 22.28 18.22 -23.81
C ALA A 132 23.03 19.39 -24.49
N GLN A 133 24.22 19.69 -23.98
CA GLN A 133 25.15 20.63 -24.60
C GLN A 133 25.63 20.00 -25.92
N LYS A 134 25.27 20.63 -27.06
CA LYS A 134 25.79 20.27 -28.38
C LYS A 134 27.30 20.45 -28.40
N MET A 135 28.04 19.35 -28.52
CA MET A 135 29.46 19.33 -28.85
C MET A 135 29.56 19.63 -30.36
N ARG A 136 30.11 20.80 -30.70
CA ARG A 136 30.43 21.17 -32.09
C ARG A 136 31.72 20.45 -32.50
N THR A 137 31.65 19.70 -33.60
CA THR A 137 32.79 19.37 -34.46
C THR A 137 32.73 20.24 -35.69
#